data_AF-A0A4Y1Q6M3-F1
#
_entry.id   AF-A0A4Y1Q6M3-F1
#
_cell.length_a   1.000
_cell.length_b   1.000
_cell.length_c   1.000
_cell.angle_alpha   90.00
_cell.angle_beta   90.00
_cell.angle_gamma   90.00
#
_symmetry.space_group_name_H-M   'P 1'
#
loop_
_entity.id
_entity.type
_entity.pdbx_description
1 polymer ?
#
loop_
_entity_poly.entity_id
_entity_poly.type
_entity_poly.pdbx_seq_one_letter_code
_entity_poly.pdbx_strand_id
1 'polypeptide(L)'
;TFVETLRPGRRGPIRCIDVAGGTGDIALRILDHAREEYADRETTVEIVDINTQMLGEGFKRFKKTMYHNTPQVSFHEANAQELPSSKFADNSY
;
A
#
# COMPACT_ATOMS: atom_id res chain seq x y z
N THR A 1 -8.40 -10.44 11.44
CA THR A 1 -7.12 -10.50 10.68
C THR A 1 -6.25 -9.30 11.04
N PHE A 2 -4.96 -9.26 10.67
CA PHE A 2 -4.06 -8.12 10.95
C PHE A 2 -4.60 -6.75 10.46
N VAL A 3 -5.33 -6.70 9.35
CA VAL A 3 -5.89 -5.44 8.82
C VAL A 3 -7.06 -4.93 9.67
N GLU A 4 -7.87 -5.82 10.26
CA GLU A 4 -8.98 -5.43 11.16
C GLU A 4 -8.50 -4.75 12.45
N THR A 5 -7.27 -5.03 12.89
CA THR A 5 -6.68 -4.33 14.04
C THR A 5 -6.17 -2.94 13.68
N LEU A 6 -5.71 -2.74 12.43
CA LEU A 6 -5.28 -1.44 11.91
C LEU A 6 -6.45 -0.46 11.72
N ARG A 7 -7.62 -0.97 11.29
CA ARG A 7 -8.84 -0.17 11.00
C ARG A 7 -8.57 1.06 10.11
N PRO A 8 -7.95 0.87 8.93
CA PRO A 8 -7.71 1.97 7.99
C PRO A 8 -9.03 2.63 7.59
N GLY A 9 -9.04 3.95 7.40
CA GLY A 9 -10.25 4.74 7.06
C GLY A 9 -11.17 5.08 8.23
N ARG A 10 -11.07 4.41 9.38
CA ARG A 10 -11.98 4.62 10.53
C ARG A 10 -11.98 6.05 11.08
N ARG A 11 -10.82 6.71 11.06
CA ARG A 11 -10.62 8.09 11.56
C ARG A 11 -10.34 9.07 10.42
N GLY A 12 -10.71 8.68 9.20
CA GLY A 12 -10.32 9.34 7.96
C GLY A 12 -9.17 8.62 7.26
N PRO A 13 -8.75 9.17 6.11
CA PRO A 13 -7.73 8.57 5.25
C PRO A 13 -6.38 8.46 5.95
N ILE A 14 -5.67 7.36 5.70
CA ILE A 14 -4.31 7.16 6.20
C ILE A 14 -3.36 6.85 5.05
N ARG A 15 -2.07 7.12 5.28
CA ARG A 15 -0.99 6.69 4.38
C ARG A 15 -0.33 5.46 4.97
N CYS A 16 -0.25 4.38 4.20
CA CYS A 16 0.42 3.15 4.63
C CYS A 16 1.65 2.89 3.76
N ILE A 17 2.63 2.21 4.35
CA ILE A 17 3.76 1.62 3.65
C ILE A 17 3.75 0.11 3.86
N ASP A 18 3.78 -0.66 2.78
CA ASP A 18 3.79 -2.13 2.77
C ASP A 18 5.18 -2.61 2.36
N VAL A 19 6.05 -2.81 3.36
CA VAL A 19 7.48 -3.13 3.19
C VAL A 19 7.67 -4.64 3.01
N ALA A 20 8.53 -5.02 2.05
CA ALA A 20 8.65 -6.40 1.56
C ALA A 20 7.31 -6.96 1.06
N GLY A 21 6.47 -6.07 0.53
CA GLY A 21 5.10 -6.34 0.14
C GLY A 21 4.92 -6.46 -1.37
N GLY A 22 5.95 -6.86 -2.14
CA GLY A 22 5.96 -6.66 -3.59
C GLY A 22 4.76 -7.21 -4.35
N THR A 23 4.13 -8.30 -3.90
CA THR A 23 2.89 -8.83 -4.48
C THR A 23 1.63 -8.05 -4.12
N GLY A 24 1.67 -7.24 -3.06
CA GLY A 24 0.65 -6.27 -2.66
C GLY A 24 -0.68 -6.88 -2.19
N ASP A 25 -0.70 -8.10 -1.67
CA ASP A 25 -1.90 -8.69 -1.04
C ASP A 25 -2.32 -7.93 0.21
N ILE A 26 -1.38 -7.53 1.06
CA ILE A 26 -1.70 -6.75 2.27
C ILE A 26 -2.14 -5.35 1.89
N ALA A 27 -1.44 -4.68 0.97
CA ALA A 27 -1.87 -3.41 0.40
C ALA A 27 -3.32 -3.43 -0.13
N LEU A 28 -3.70 -4.46 -0.90
CA LEU A 28 -5.09 -4.61 -1.37
C LEU A 28 -6.06 -4.73 -0.21
N ARG A 29 -5.75 -5.58 0.77
CA ARG A 29 -6.63 -5.76 1.94
C ARG A 29 -6.79 -4.49 2.77
N ILE A 30 -5.76 -3.66 2.89
CA ILE A 30 -5.83 -2.35 3.55
C ILE A 30 -6.81 -1.44 2.81
N LEU A 31 -6.66 -1.34 1.49
CA LEU A 31 -7.50 -0.48 0.65
C LEU A 31 -8.96 -0.97 0.59
N ASP A 32 -9.17 -2.28 0.44
CA ASP A 32 -10.50 -2.89 0.42
C ASP A 32 -11.19 -2.68 1.77
N HIS A 33 -10.48 -2.90 2.90
CA HIS A 33 -11.05 -2.67 4.23
C HIS A 33 -11.45 -1.21 4.44
N ALA A 34 -10.59 -0.25 4.08
CA ALA A 34 -10.90 1.18 4.19
C ALA A 34 -12.16 1.55 3.38
N ARG A 35 -12.24 1.05 2.13
CA ARG A 35 -13.35 1.28 1.22
C ARG A 35 -14.65 0.64 1.69
N GLU A 36 -14.61 -0.62 2.10
CA GLU A 36 -15.81 -1.42 2.38
C GLU A 36 -16.39 -1.13 3.76
N GLU A 37 -15.54 -0.96 4.78
CA GLU A 37 -16.00 -0.78 6.16
C GLU A 37 -16.28 0.70 6.49
N TYR A 38 -15.53 1.62 5.89
CA TYR A 38 -15.59 3.05 6.25
C TYR A 38 -15.85 3.99 5.07
N ALA A 39 -16.13 3.44 3.87
CA ALA A 39 -16.36 4.20 2.63
C ALA A 39 -15.20 5.12 2.20
N ASP A 40 -14.01 4.92 2.76
CA ASP A 40 -12.82 5.71 2.49
C ASP A 40 -12.20 5.32 1.14
N ARG A 41 -12.00 6.34 0.28
CA ARG A 41 -11.43 6.22 -1.06
C ARG A 41 -10.13 7.01 -1.23
N GLU A 42 -9.60 7.55 -0.13
CA GLU A 42 -8.43 8.41 -0.12
C GLU A 42 -7.25 7.79 0.63
N THR A 43 -7.46 6.73 1.44
CA THR A 43 -6.35 5.93 1.97
C THR A 43 -5.43 5.47 0.84
N THR A 44 -4.13 5.63 1.04
CA THR A 44 -3.09 5.25 0.08
C THR A 44 -2.12 4.23 0.66
N VAL A 45 -1.54 3.40 -0.21
CA VAL A 45 -0.52 2.42 0.17
C VAL A 45 0.66 2.51 -0.79
N GLU A 46 1.85 2.70 -0.24
CA GLU A 46 3.13 2.58 -0.96
C GLU A 46 3.67 1.16 -0.80
N ILE A 47 3.73 0.40 -1.90
CA ILE A 47 4.20 -0.98 -1.93
C ILE A 47 5.70 -0.97 -2.20
N VAL A 48 6.47 -1.51 -1.26
CA VAL A 48 7.93 -1.46 -1.29
C VAL A 48 8.52 -2.86 -1.25
N ASP A 49 9.40 -3.18 -2.20
CA ASP A 49 10.14 -4.43 -2.22
C ASP A 49 11.50 -4.23 -2.88
N ILE A 50 12.50 -5.03 -2.51
CA ILE A 50 13.81 -5.01 -3.18
C ILE A 50 13.78 -5.86 -4.47
N ASN A 51 12.84 -6.81 -4.57
CA ASN A 51 12.73 -7.70 -5.70
C ASN A 51 11.75 -7.15 -6.75
N THR A 52 12.30 -6.69 -7.87
CA THR A 52 11.53 -6.18 -9.02
C THR A 52 10.57 -7.21 -9.63
N GLN A 53 10.85 -8.51 -9.51
CA GLN A 53 9.93 -9.55 -9.98
C GLN A 53 8.66 -9.60 -9.13
N MET A 54 8.80 -9.44 -7.80
CA MET A 54 7.65 -9.39 -6.89
C MET A 54 6.80 -8.15 -7.17
N LEU A 55 7.43 -6.98 -7.34
CA LEU A 55 6.74 -5.76 -7.77
C LEU A 55 6.03 -5.94 -9.12
N GLY A 56 6.64 -6.65 -10.06
CA GLY A 56 6.02 -7.00 -11.33
C GLY A 56 4.75 -7.84 -11.18
N GLU A 57 4.75 -8.82 -10.27
CA GLU A 57 3.56 -9.61 -9.94
C GLU A 57 2.50 -8.77 -9.22
N GLY A 58 2.89 -7.90 -8.29
CA GLY A 58 2.00 -6.95 -7.66
C GLY A 58 1.33 -6.02 -8.67
N PHE A 59 2.11 -5.46 -9.60
CA PHE A 59 1.58 -4.59 -10.65
C PHE A 59 0.57 -5.34 -11.55
N LYS A 60 0.88 -6.59 -11.95
CA LYS A 60 -0.07 -7.45 -12.69
C LYS A 60 -1.34 -7.75 -11.90
N ARG A 61 -1.23 -7.89 -10.57
CA ARG A 61 -2.38 -8.09 -9.68
C ARG A 61 -3.25 -6.84 -9.63
N PHE A 62 -2.64 -5.68 -9.36
CA PHE A 62 -3.37 -4.42 -9.24
C PHE A 62 -4.07 -4.03 -10.54
N LYS A 63 -3.51 -4.35 -11.72
CA LYS A 63 -4.20 -4.23 -13.02
C LYS A 63 -5.60 -4.82 -13.09
N LYS A 64 -5.91 -5.82 -12.26
CA LYS A 64 -7.21 -6.51 -12.22
C LYS A 64 -8.14 -5.93 -11.15
N THR A 65 -7.75 -4.86 -10.48
CA THR A 65 -8.48 -4.24 -9.37
C THR A 65 -8.88 -2.82 -9.74
N MET A 66 -9.81 -2.25 -8.98
CA MET A 66 -10.23 -0.85 -9.17
C MET A 66 -9.17 0.17 -8.77
N TYR A 67 -8.10 -0.25 -8.10
CA TYR A 67 -6.99 0.62 -7.66
C TYR A 67 -5.91 0.78 -8.74
N HIS A 68 -6.03 0.11 -9.89
CA HIS A 68 -5.11 0.31 -11.00
C HIS A 68 -5.20 1.74 -11.52
N ASN A 69 -4.04 2.38 -11.75
CA ASN A 69 -3.93 3.75 -12.25
C ASN A 69 -4.66 4.80 -11.38
N THR A 70 -4.80 4.55 -10.07
CA THR A 70 -5.31 5.55 -9.12
C THR A 70 -4.16 6.10 -8.27
N PRO A 71 -4.32 7.29 -7.66
CA PRO A 71 -3.31 7.82 -6.73
C PRO A 71 -3.23 7.04 -5.41
N GLN A 72 -4.09 6.04 -5.19
CA GLN A 72 -4.12 5.27 -3.94
C GLN A 72 -2.97 4.27 -3.82
N VAL A 73 -2.28 3.96 -4.92
CA VAL A 73 -1.24 2.91 -4.93
C VAL A 73 -0.02 3.40 -5.68
N SER A 74 1.16 3.15 -5.11
CA SER A 74 2.43 3.29 -5.82
C SER A 74 3.34 2.11 -5.51
N PHE A 75 4.21 1.76 -6.46
CA PHE A 75 5.17 0.68 -6.34
C PHE A 75 6.59 1.24 -6.36
N HIS A 76 7.41 0.81 -5.41
CA HIS A 76 8.75 1.33 -5.22
C HIS A 76 9.74 0.20 -5.01
N GLU A 77 10.73 0.10 -5.90
CA GLU A 77 11.93 -0.67 -5.61
C GLU A 77 12.74 0.06 -4.53
N ALA A 78 12.97 -0.59 -3.38
CA ALA A 78 13.84 -0.10 -2.33
C ALA A 78 14.23 -1.19 -1.31
N ASN A 79 15.39 -1.00 -0.68
CA ASN A 79 15.83 -1.79 0.46
C ASN A 79 15.09 -1.34 1.73
N ALA A 80 14.39 -2.28 2.38
CA ALA A 80 13.65 -2.08 3.62
C ALA A 80 14.52 -1.58 4.80
N GLN A 81 15.82 -1.85 4.79
CA GLN A 81 16.73 -1.42 5.85
C GLN A 81 17.23 0.03 5.67
N GLU A 82 17.13 0.57 4.46
CA GLU A 82 17.64 1.91 4.13
C GLU A 82 16.55 2.97 4.11
N LEU A 83 15.40 2.68 3.46
CA LEU A 83 14.22 3.54 3.34
C LEU A 83 14.54 5.06 3.42
N PRO A 84 15.26 5.61 2.43
CA PRO A 84 15.82 6.95 2.55
C PRO A 84 14.72 8.01 2.66
N SER A 85 14.91 8.99 3.56
CA SER A 85 13.93 10.06 3.83
C SER A 85 13.63 10.96 2.63
N SER A 86 14.53 10.99 1.64
CA SER A 86 14.30 11.67 0.35
C SER A 86 13.19 11.04 -0.49
N LYS A 87 12.91 9.74 -0.28
CA LYS A 87 11.87 8.98 -0.97
C LYS A 87 10.70 8.68 -0.03
N PHE A 88 10.98 8.33 1.22
CA PHE A 88 9.99 8.00 2.24
C PHE A 88 10.11 8.97 3.41
N ALA A 89 9.38 10.09 3.35
CA ALA A 89 9.52 11.15 4.34
C ALA A 89 9.25 10.67 5.77
N ASP A 90 10.07 11.12 6.71
CA ASP A 90 9.94 10.80 8.14
C ASP A 90 8.60 11.28 8.69
N ASN A 91 8.01 10.50 9.61
CA ASN A 91 6.73 10.81 10.27
C ASN A 91 5.56 11.06 9.30
N SER A 92 5.59 10.44 8.13
CA SER A 92 4.59 10.68 7.07
C SER A 92 3.61 9.52 6.84
N TYR A 93 3.77 8.43 7.59
CA TYR A 93 2.92 7.23 7.58
C TYR A 93 2.31 6.99 8.96
#